data_AF-A0A0B7J0L6-F1
#
_entry.id   AF-A0A0B7J0L6-F1
#
_cell.length_a   1.000
_cell.length_b   1.000
_cell.length_c   1.000
_cell.angle_alpha   90.00
_cell.angle_beta   90.00
_cell.angle_gamma   90.00
#
_symmetry.space_group_name_H-M   'P 1'
#
loop_
_entity.id
_entity.type
_entity.pdbx_description
1 polymer ?
#
loop_
_entity_poly.entity_id
_entity_poly.type
_entity_poly.pdbx_seq_one_letter_code
_entity_poly.pdbx_strand_id
1 'polypeptide(L)'
;MSQSLDEVYKKLELLQADLEDLRNTYKGVSKHYAEALNSLKELTLQSSEAAKRSARSAEQSRIAASNAMNAAKDASRNPAFLMVVELSVRASVSAAVAAIEAAAAAAAAAAAAALAVSQHAEDSLLKASTEAAAASRMAADSAAEAVKLSNEAREIGELIKKES
;
A
#
# COMPACT_ATOMS: atom_id res chain seq x y z
N MET A 1 15.05 42.32 57.55
CA MET A 1 15.93 41.84 56.46
C MET A 1 15.98 40.31 56.36
N SER A 2 15.78 39.55 57.44
CA SER A 2 15.70 38.07 57.40
C SER A 2 14.42 37.54 56.73
N GLN A 3 13.26 38.16 56.98
CA GLN A 3 11.98 37.73 56.38
C GLN A 3 11.97 37.73 54.85
N SER A 4 12.61 38.71 54.20
CA SER A 4 12.68 38.75 52.73
C SER A 4 13.63 37.69 52.16
N LEU A 5 14.61 37.25 52.95
CA LEU A 5 15.55 36.20 52.55
C LEU A 5 14.88 34.82 52.62
N ASP A 6 14.07 34.57 53.66
CA ASP A 6 13.27 33.34 53.77
C ASP A 6 12.23 33.19 52.65
N GLU A 7 11.58 34.29 52.24
CA GLU A 7 10.68 34.29 51.09
C GLU A 7 11.39 33.97 49.77
N VAL A 8 12.64 34.45 49.62
CA VAL A 8 13.47 34.15 48.45
C VAL A 8 13.88 32.66 48.45
N TYR A 9 14.26 32.10 49.60
CA TYR A 9 14.58 30.66 49.70
C TYR A 9 13.37 29.77 49.38
N LYS A 10 12.18 30.12 49.86
CA LYS A 10 10.94 29.40 49.51
C LYS A 10 10.63 29.44 48.01
N LYS A 11 10.84 30.58 47.36
CA LYS A 11 10.68 30.70 45.90
C LYS A 11 11.72 29.88 45.14
N LEU A 12 12.95 29.80 45.65
CA LEU A 12 14.02 28.97 45.08
C LEU A 12 13.70 27.48 45.19
N GLU A 13 13.16 27.01 46.33
CA GLU A 13 12.69 25.63 46.50
C GLU A 13 11.56 25.29 45.53
N LEU A 14 10.57 26.18 45.38
CA LEU A 14 9.49 26.02 44.41
C LEU A 14 10.03 25.93 42.97
N LEU A 15 10.94 26.82 42.59
CA LEU A 15 11.60 26.79 41.28
C LEU A 15 12.41 25.51 41.05
N GLN A 16 13.07 24.98 42.09
CA GLN A 16 13.78 23.70 42.00
C GLN A 16 12.80 22.54 41.77
N ALA A 17 11.67 22.52 42.49
CA ALA A 17 10.63 21.52 42.30
C ALA A 17 10.02 21.58 40.89
N ASP A 18 9.70 22.78 40.39
CA ASP A 18 9.17 22.98 39.04
C ASP A 18 10.18 22.55 37.96
N LEU A 19 11.47 22.85 38.15
CA LEU A 19 12.53 22.41 37.24
C LEU A 19 12.70 20.90 37.24
N GLU A 20 12.58 20.25 38.41
CA GLU A 20 12.66 18.81 38.53
C GLU A 20 11.46 18.13 37.85
N ASP A 21 10.25 18.66 38.04
CA ASP A 21 9.04 18.18 37.39
C ASP A 21 9.08 18.38 35.86
N LEU A 22 9.55 19.55 35.40
CA LEU A 22 9.76 19.81 33.98
C LEU A 22 10.77 18.83 33.36
N ARG A 23 11.87 18.55 34.07
CA ARG A 23 12.89 17.60 33.62
C ARG A 23 12.34 16.18 33.56
N ASN A 24 11.51 15.78 34.51
CA ASN A 24 10.88 14.47 34.54
C ASN A 24 9.85 14.33 33.40
N THR A 25 9.04 15.35 33.18
CA THR A 25 8.09 15.43 32.07
C THR A 25 8.81 15.36 30.72
N TYR A 26 9.88 16.13 30.53
CA TYR A 26 10.67 16.10 29.31
C TYR A 26 11.29 14.73 29.03
N LYS A 27 11.82 14.05 30.06
CA LYS A 27 12.30 12.66 29.92
C LYS A 27 11.19 11.71 29.48
N GLY A 28 9.98 11.86 30.05
CA GLY A 28 8.81 11.08 29.66
C GLY A 28 8.42 11.30 28.20
N VAL A 29 8.32 12.56 27.76
CA VAL A 29 8.03 12.92 26.37
C VAL A 29 9.09 12.38 25.42
N SER A 30 10.37 12.53 25.75
CA SER A 30 11.47 12.01 24.94
C SER A 30 11.40 10.49 24.77
N LYS A 31 10.99 9.75 25.81
CA LYS A 31 10.82 8.29 25.76
C LYS A 31 9.68 7.91 24.82
N HIS A 32 8.51 8.52 25.00
CA HIS A 32 7.34 8.23 24.16
C HIS A 32 7.56 8.61 22.70
N TYR A 33 8.28 9.71 22.44
CA TYR A 33 8.64 10.09 21.08
C TYR A 33 9.53 9.03 20.41
N ALA A 34 10.53 8.50 21.13
CA ALA A 34 11.38 7.42 20.61
C ALA A 34 10.58 6.14 20.32
N GLU A 35 9.64 5.76 21.19
CA GLU A 35 8.74 4.62 21.00
C GLU A 35 7.82 4.80 19.76
N ALA A 36 7.26 6.01 19.59
CA ALA A 36 6.42 6.34 18.45
C ALA A 36 7.20 6.30 17.13
N LEU A 37 8.44 6.80 17.10
CA LEU A 37 9.31 6.75 15.92
C LEU A 37 9.65 5.30 15.53
N ASN A 38 9.94 4.44 16.50
CA ASN A 38 10.16 3.02 16.23
C ASN A 38 8.90 2.35 15.66
N SER A 39 7.74 2.65 16.22
CA SER A 39 6.46 2.12 15.71
C SER A 39 6.18 2.59 14.28
N LEU A 40 6.43 3.87 13.99
CA LEU A 40 6.29 4.45 12.66
C LEU A 40 7.23 3.76 11.65
N LYS A 41 8.46 3.44 12.08
CA LYS A 41 9.44 2.73 11.27
C LYS A 41 8.98 1.32 10.92
N GLU A 42 8.54 0.55 11.90
CA GLU A 42 7.99 -0.80 11.67
C GLU A 42 6.79 -0.76 10.73
N LEU A 43 5.86 0.16 10.95
CA LEU A 43 4.67 0.33 10.10
C LEU A 43 5.05 0.68 8.65
N THR A 44 6.08 1.50 8.45
CA THR A 44 6.57 1.86 7.11
C THR A 44 7.15 0.66 6.38
N LEU A 45 7.96 -0.16 7.07
CA LEU A 45 8.53 -1.38 6.51
C LEU A 45 7.44 -2.39 6.16
N GLN A 46 6.45 -2.56 7.04
CA GLN A 46 5.29 -3.41 6.78
C GLN A 46 4.45 -2.90 5.60
N SER A 47 4.23 -1.59 5.51
CA SER A 47 3.52 -0.96 4.38
C SER A 47 4.25 -1.16 3.06
N SER A 48 5.58 -1.06 3.07
CA SER A 48 6.40 -1.36 1.89
C SER A 48 6.28 -2.82 1.46
N GLU A 49 6.37 -3.77 2.39
CA GLU A 49 6.20 -5.19 2.07
C GLU A 49 4.77 -5.51 1.61
N ALA A 50 3.76 -4.88 2.20
CA ALA A 50 2.37 -4.99 1.77
C ALA A 50 2.21 -4.49 0.32
N ALA A 51 2.80 -3.34 -0.04
CA ALA A 51 2.79 -2.84 -1.41
C ALA A 51 3.43 -3.83 -2.40
N LYS A 52 4.58 -4.43 -2.06
CA LYS A 52 5.26 -5.44 -2.89
C LYS A 52 4.45 -6.72 -3.05
N ARG A 53 3.76 -7.16 -1.99
CA ARG A 53 2.89 -8.34 -2.04
C ARG A 53 1.66 -8.09 -2.91
N SER A 54 1.02 -6.93 -2.75
CA SER A 54 -0.11 -6.52 -3.58
C SER A 54 0.29 -6.37 -5.05
N ALA A 55 1.47 -5.82 -5.35
CA ALA A 55 1.99 -5.76 -6.72
C ALA A 55 2.19 -7.14 -7.34
N ARG A 56 2.75 -8.10 -6.58
CA ARG A 56 2.84 -9.50 -7.03
C ARG A 56 1.46 -10.11 -7.28
N SER A 57 0.48 -9.81 -6.45
CA SER A 57 -0.90 -10.26 -6.66
C SER A 57 -1.50 -9.68 -7.95
N ALA A 58 -1.31 -8.39 -8.20
CA ALA A 58 -1.77 -7.74 -9.43
C ALA A 58 -1.15 -8.40 -10.68
N GLU A 59 0.14 -8.72 -10.63
CA GLU A 59 0.85 -9.40 -11.71
C GLU A 59 0.34 -10.83 -11.95
N GLN A 60 0.09 -11.60 -10.89
CA GLN A 60 -0.50 -12.94 -11.03
C GLN A 60 -1.92 -12.87 -11.63
N SER A 61 -2.72 -11.88 -11.21
CA SER A 61 -4.04 -11.63 -11.77
C SER A 61 -3.97 -11.24 -13.25
N ARG A 62 -2.99 -10.44 -13.67
CA ARG A 62 -2.72 -10.12 -15.09
C ARG A 62 -2.39 -11.39 -15.90
N ILE A 63 -1.52 -12.25 -15.38
CA ILE A 63 -1.16 -13.53 -16.02
C ILE A 63 -2.42 -14.41 -16.16
N ALA A 64 -3.25 -14.49 -15.12
CA ALA A 64 -4.51 -15.22 -15.17
C ALA A 64 -5.47 -14.64 -16.23
N ALA A 65 -5.58 -13.31 -16.33
CA ALA A 65 -6.38 -12.65 -17.36
C ALA A 65 -5.88 -12.97 -18.78
N SER A 66 -4.56 -12.99 -18.97
CA SER A 66 -3.90 -13.35 -20.24
C SER A 66 -4.17 -14.80 -20.63
N ASN A 67 -4.00 -15.73 -19.69
CA ASN A 67 -4.26 -17.15 -19.94
C ASN A 67 -5.74 -17.41 -20.29
N ALA A 68 -6.66 -16.76 -19.59
CA ALA A 68 -8.08 -16.85 -19.88
C ALA A 68 -8.43 -16.24 -21.25
N MET A 69 -7.83 -15.11 -21.62
CA MET A 69 -7.99 -14.52 -22.96
C MET A 69 -7.49 -15.48 -24.06
N ASN A 70 -6.30 -16.08 -23.89
CA ASN A 70 -5.76 -17.06 -24.84
C ASN A 70 -6.68 -18.29 -24.97
N ALA A 71 -7.21 -18.78 -23.85
CA ALA A 71 -8.18 -19.88 -23.87
C ALA A 71 -9.46 -19.51 -24.64
N ALA A 72 -9.97 -18.28 -24.46
CA ALA A 72 -11.11 -17.77 -25.24
C ALA A 72 -10.78 -17.73 -26.75
N LYS A 73 -9.60 -17.23 -27.11
CA LYS A 73 -9.11 -17.12 -28.50
C LYS A 73 -8.93 -18.48 -29.19
N ASP A 74 -8.44 -19.48 -28.46
CA ASP A 74 -8.25 -20.81 -29.03
C ASP A 74 -9.57 -21.57 -29.17
N ALA A 75 -10.44 -21.47 -28.16
CA ALA A 75 -11.79 -22.01 -28.23
C ALA A 75 -12.62 -21.34 -29.33
N SER A 76 -12.33 -20.07 -29.66
CA SER A 76 -13.11 -19.33 -30.64
C SER A 76 -12.95 -19.78 -32.09
N ARG A 77 -12.07 -20.74 -32.35
CA ARG A 77 -11.91 -21.33 -33.69
C ARG A 77 -13.00 -22.33 -34.05
N ASN A 78 -13.79 -22.76 -33.08
CA ASN A 78 -14.88 -23.72 -33.28
C ASN A 78 -16.16 -23.23 -32.56
N PRO A 79 -17.25 -22.91 -33.31
CA PRO A 79 -18.52 -22.47 -32.73
C PRO A 79 -19.12 -23.44 -31.70
N ALA A 80 -18.80 -24.74 -31.77
CA ALA A 80 -19.25 -25.73 -30.79
C ALA A 80 -18.75 -25.46 -29.36
N PHE A 81 -17.73 -24.61 -29.19
CA PHE A 81 -17.16 -24.24 -27.89
C PHE A 81 -17.60 -22.87 -27.37
N LEU A 82 -18.73 -22.34 -27.84
CA LEU A 82 -19.28 -21.05 -27.39
C LEU A 82 -19.30 -20.89 -25.85
N MET A 83 -19.75 -21.92 -25.11
CA MET A 83 -19.76 -21.89 -23.63
C MET A 83 -18.36 -21.73 -23.03
N VAL A 84 -17.33 -22.36 -23.62
CA VAL A 84 -15.93 -22.26 -23.16
C VAL A 84 -15.41 -20.85 -23.38
N VAL A 85 -15.76 -20.23 -24.51
CA VAL A 85 -15.41 -18.83 -24.81
C VAL A 85 -16.05 -17.92 -23.77
N GLU A 86 -17.35 -18.05 -23.50
CA GLU A 86 -18.04 -17.21 -22.52
C GLU A 86 -17.45 -17.32 -21.11
N LEU A 87 -17.14 -18.53 -20.65
CA LEU A 87 -16.53 -18.76 -19.34
C LEU A 87 -15.11 -18.18 -19.27
N SER A 88 -14.31 -18.35 -20.33
CA SER A 88 -12.97 -17.79 -20.43
C SER A 88 -12.98 -16.26 -20.42
N VAL A 89 -13.93 -15.63 -21.12
CA VAL A 89 -14.11 -14.17 -21.09
C VAL A 89 -14.48 -13.70 -19.69
N ARG A 90 -15.43 -14.36 -19.01
CA ARG A 90 -15.80 -14.02 -17.63
C ARG A 90 -14.62 -14.17 -16.67
N ALA A 91 -13.83 -15.24 -16.82
CA ALA A 91 -12.63 -15.46 -16.01
C ALA A 91 -11.59 -14.35 -16.25
N SER A 92 -11.34 -13.97 -17.50
CA SER A 92 -10.42 -12.87 -17.86
C SER A 92 -10.85 -11.53 -17.25
N VAL A 93 -12.15 -11.20 -17.33
CA VAL A 93 -12.72 -10.00 -16.71
C VAL A 93 -12.61 -10.03 -15.19
N SER A 94 -12.92 -11.16 -14.54
CA SER A 94 -12.80 -11.30 -13.09
C SER A 94 -11.34 -11.16 -12.63
N ALA A 95 -10.40 -11.72 -13.39
CA ALA A 95 -8.97 -11.58 -13.11
C ALA A 95 -8.49 -10.13 -13.28
N ALA A 96 -9.00 -9.40 -14.27
CA ALA A 96 -8.71 -7.98 -14.43
C ALA A 96 -9.23 -7.14 -13.25
N VAL A 97 -10.44 -7.41 -12.74
CA VAL A 97 -10.96 -6.75 -11.54
C VAL A 97 -10.08 -7.03 -10.32
N ALA A 98 -9.66 -8.29 -10.12
CA ALA A 98 -8.73 -8.65 -9.04
C ALA A 98 -7.37 -7.92 -9.18
N ALA A 99 -6.87 -7.74 -10.40
CA ALA A 99 -5.64 -6.97 -10.64
C ALA A 99 -5.80 -5.49 -10.25
N ILE A 100 -6.96 -4.88 -10.55
CA ILE A 100 -7.28 -3.49 -10.17
C ILE A 100 -7.34 -3.34 -8.65
N GLU A 101 -8.03 -4.24 -7.96
CA GLU A 101 -8.13 -4.21 -6.49
C GLU A 101 -6.76 -4.38 -5.82
N ALA A 102 -5.94 -5.29 -6.34
CA ALA A 102 -4.57 -5.48 -5.87
C ALA A 102 -3.69 -4.22 -6.13
N ALA A 103 -3.84 -3.57 -7.28
CA ALA A 103 -3.14 -2.31 -7.57
C ALA A 103 -3.58 -1.18 -6.64
N ALA A 104 -4.87 -1.06 -6.34
CA ALA A 104 -5.39 -0.09 -5.38
C ALA A 104 -4.83 -0.34 -3.97
N ALA A 105 -4.75 -1.61 -3.54
CA ALA A 105 -4.14 -1.97 -2.26
C ALA A 105 -2.64 -1.64 -2.22
N ALA A 106 -1.90 -1.87 -3.31
CA ALA A 106 -0.50 -1.48 -3.43
C ALA A 106 -0.30 0.03 -3.33
N ALA A 107 -1.18 0.82 -3.98
CA ALA A 107 -1.14 2.27 -3.94
C ALA A 107 -1.44 2.82 -2.54
N ALA A 108 -2.44 2.27 -1.83
CA ALA A 108 -2.76 2.65 -0.47
C ALA A 108 -1.58 2.37 0.49
N ALA A 109 -0.95 1.21 0.37
CA ALA A 109 0.21 0.84 1.17
C ALA A 109 1.44 1.72 0.86
N ALA A 110 1.67 2.06 -0.41
CA ALA A 110 2.73 3.00 -0.80
C ALA A 110 2.47 4.42 -0.26
N ALA A 111 1.22 4.88 -0.25
CA ALA A 111 0.85 6.17 0.33
C ALA A 111 1.10 6.20 1.84
N ALA A 112 0.78 5.11 2.55
CA ALA A 112 1.09 5.00 3.98
C ALA A 112 2.60 5.07 4.26
N ALA A 113 3.42 4.39 3.45
CA ALA A 113 4.87 4.47 3.57
C ALA A 113 5.42 5.87 3.26
N ALA A 114 4.86 6.57 2.28
CA ALA A 114 5.24 7.94 1.94
C ALA A 114 4.86 8.95 3.05
N LEU A 115 3.68 8.78 3.66
CA LEU A 115 3.24 9.62 4.78
C LEU A 115 4.18 9.49 5.98
N ALA A 116 4.62 8.26 6.28
CA ALA A 116 5.55 8.02 7.37
C ALA A 116 6.91 8.71 7.15
N VAL A 117 7.44 8.66 5.93
CA VAL A 117 8.67 9.40 5.55
C VAL A 117 8.49 10.91 5.69
N SER A 118 7.32 11.45 5.35
CA SER A 118 7.03 12.88 5.51
C SER A 118 7.07 13.34 6.96
N GLN A 119 6.78 12.45 7.91
CA GLN A 119 6.81 12.75 9.34
C GLN A 119 8.19 12.47 9.96
N HIS A 120 8.93 11.52 9.40
CA HIS A 120 10.25 11.13 9.88
C HIS A 120 11.16 10.66 8.74
N ALA A 121 12.08 11.53 8.31
CA ALA A 121 12.98 11.26 7.20
C ALA A 121 14.24 10.50 7.67
N GLU A 122 14.09 9.20 7.94
CA GLU A 122 15.23 8.28 8.03
C GLU A 122 15.54 7.67 6.66
N ASP A 123 16.82 7.42 6.37
CA ASP A 123 17.28 6.75 5.15
C ASP A 123 16.59 5.39 4.92
N SER A 124 16.39 4.63 6.00
CA SER A 124 15.72 3.33 5.93
C SER A 124 14.25 3.44 5.50
N LEU A 125 13.58 4.53 5.89
CA LEU A 125 12.19 4.81 5.54
C LEU A 125 12.08 5.36 4.12
N LEU A 126 13.02 6.21 3.71
CA LEU A 126 13.14 6.69 2.33
C LEU A 126 13.30 5.51 1.36
N LYS A 127 14.17 4.55 1.69
CA LYS A 127 14.32 3.34 0.89
C LYS A 127 13.04 2.50 0.85
N ALA A 128 12.40 2.27 2.00
CA ALA A 128 11.15 1.51 2.06
C ALA A 128 10.01 2.16 1.25
N SER A 129 9.87 3.48 1.32
CA SER A 129 8.88 4.27 0.58
C SER A 129 9.14 4.26 -0.92
N THR A 130 10.39 4.41 -1.35
CA THR A 130 10.74 4.34 -2.79
C THR A 130 10.48 2.96 -3.38
N GLU A 131 10.81 1.89 -2.64
CA GLU A 131 10.47 0.51 -3.02
C GLU A 131 8.94 0.30 -3.10
N ALA A 132 8.18 0.85 -2.15
CA ALA A 132 6.72 0.77 -2.15
C ALA A 132 6.10 1.51 -3.36
N ALA A 133 6.63 2.69 -3.68
CA ALA A 133 6.20 3.48 -4.83
C ALA A 133 6.51 2.78 -6.16
N ALA A 134 7.67 2.12 -6.26
CA ALA A 134 8.01 1.30 -7.43
C ALA A 134 7.05 0.10 -7.57
N ALA A 135 6.77 -0.61 -6.48
CA ALA A 135 5.81 -1.71 -6.47
C ALA A 135 4.40 -1.25 -6.88
N SER A 136 3.94 -0.10 -6.38
CA SER A 136 2.66 0.49 -6.75
C SER A 136 2.57 0.80 -8.25
N ARG A 137 3.63 1.37 -8.84
CA ARG A 137 3.69 1.61 -10.30
C ARG A 137 3.57 0.30 -11.08
N MET A 138 4.37 -0.71 -10.71
CA MET A 138 4.31 -2.02 -11.37
C MET A 138 2.90 -2.63 -11.28
N ALA A 139 2.25 -2.53 -10.11
CA ALA A 139 0.90 -3.05 -9.92
C ALA A 139 -0.12 -2.34 -10.84
N ALA A 140 0.00 -1.01 -10.99
CA ALA A 140 -0.84 -0.23 -11.88
C ALA A 140 -0.65 -0.60 -13.35
N ASP A 141 0.60 -0.82 -13.79
CA ASP A 141 0.91 -1.29 -15.13
C ASP A 141 0.29 -2.68 -15.39
N SER A 142 0.45 -3.62 -14.44
CA SER A 142 -0.14 -4.96 -14.54
C SER A 142 -1.67 -4.90 -14.59
N ALA A 143 -2.31 -4.05 -13.80
CA ALA A 143 -3.76 -3.86 -13.83
C ALA A 143 -4.24 -3.26 -15.16
N ALA A 144 -3.52 -2.26 -15.69
CA ALA A 144 -3.83 -1.65 -16.98
C ALA A 144 -3.74 -2.68 -18.13
N GLU A 145 -2.73 -3.53 -18.11
CA GLU A 145 -2.59 -4.62 -19.09
C GLU A 145 -3.69 -5.67 -18.92
N ALA A 146 -4.03 -6.06 -17.69
CA ALA A 146 -5.11 -7.01 -17.42
C ALA A 146 -6.46 -6.51 -17.98
N VAL A 147 -6.73 -5.21 -17.86
CA VAL A 147 -7.93 -4.58 -18.44
C VAL A 147 -7.93 -4.69 -19.96
N LYS A 148 -6.81 -4.38 -20.62
CA LYS A 148 -6.68 -4.53 -22.09
C LYS A 148 -6.98 -5.95 -22.53
N LEU A 149 -6.35 -6.93 -21.88
CA LEU A 149 -6.56 -8.37 -22.14
C LEU A 149 -8.03 -8.77 -21.96
N SER A 150 -8.70 -8.25 -20.92
CA SER A 150 -10.12 -8.55 -20.68
C SER A 150 -11.05 -7.93 -21.73
N ASN A 151 -10.68 -6.78 -22.29
CA ASN A 151 -11.44 -6.16 -23.38
C ASN A 151 -11.26 -6.93 -24.68
N GLU A 152 -10.03 -7.34 -25.00
CA GLU A 152 -9.76 -8.23 -26.15
C GLU A 152 -10.53 -9.55 -26.02
N ALA A 153 -10.56 -10.15 -24.83
CA ALA A 153 -11.34 -11.35 -24.57
C ALA A 153 -12.84 -11.10 -24.84
N ARG A 154 -13.40 -9.97 -24.39
CA ARG A 154 -14.79 -9.60 -24.66
C ARG A 154 -15.09 -9.49 -26.15
N GLU A 155 -14.21 -8.84 -26.91
CA GLU A 155 -14.36 -8.71 -28.36
C GLU A 155 -14.42 -10.08 -29.04
N ILE A 156 -13.56 -11.03 -28.65
CA ILE A 156 -13.59 -12.42 -29.14
C ILE A 156 -14.95 -13.07 -28.85
N GLY A 157 -15.45 -12.92 -27.62
CA GLY A 157 -16.74 -13.47 -27.22
C GLY A 157 -17.92 -12.88 -28.00
N GLU A 158 -17.88 -11.59 -28.32
CA GLU A 158 -18.91 -10.93 -29.13
C GLU A 158 -18.87 -11.33 -30.60
N LEU A 159 -17.67 -11.48 -31.18
CA LEU A 159 -17.51 -11.92 -32.56
C LEU A 159 -18.11 -13.31 -32.78
N ILE A 160 -17.79 -14.25 -31.88
CA ILE A 160 -18.29 -15.61 -32.02
C ILE A 160 -19.82 -15.69 -31.90
N LYS A 161 -20.43 -14.86 -31.05
CA LYS A 161 -21.89 -14.80 -30.90
C LYS A 161 -22.60 -14.29 -32.14
N LYS A 162 -21.93 -13.49 -32.97
CA LYS A 162 -22.47 -13.02 -34.25
C LYS A 162 -22.36 -14.08 -35.34
N GLU A 163 -21.43 -15.03 -35.21
CA GLU A 163 -21.17 -16.12 -36.16
C GLU A 163 -21.90 -17.43 -35.82
N SER A 164 -22.46 -17.54 -34.61
CA SER A 164 -23.22 -18.71 -34.11
C SER A 164 -24.70 -18.61 -34.45
#